data_AF-A0A7S2ZFP7-F1
#
_entry.id   AF-A0A7S2ZFP7-F1
#
_cell.length_a   1.000
_cell.length_b   1.000
_cell.length_c   1.000
_cell.angle_alpha   90.00
_cell.angle_beta   90.00
_cell.angle_gamma   90.00
#
_symmetry.space_group_name_H-M   'P 1'
#
loop_
_entity.id
_entity.type
_entity.pdbx_description
1 polymer ?
#
loop_
_entity_poly.entity_id
_entity_poly.type
_entity_poly.pdbx_seq_one_letter_code
_entity_poly.pdbx_strand_id
1 'polypeptide(L)'
;MGQVRDEGASKVETLLNELKYASGQSARRAAAKTLRETLEFELNQAGGTTGRVGGAGDTVMASSAAATNLMNKVSTLLQMNFLSSADLNERLAGIAALDELIDLQGETYEAKVQRSSNGFRVILGKVWDVETARQAAAALGHLSRLGGVLTNRCIEDELARALERLRDNSKGTGSVTRAAAVMVLHQLAESAPSQVNANRNELVRTIWNPATDVKPEVREEAIKALGAFLNV
;
A
#
# COMPACT_ATOMS: atom_id res chain seq x y z
N MET A 1 -30.09 -15.76 -9.98
CA MET A 1 -28.93 -15.69 -9.06
C MET A 1 -27.57 -15.61 -9.77
N GLY A 2 -27.39 -16.14 -11.00
CA GLY A 2 -26.17 -15.91 -11.79
C GLY A 2 -26.04 -14.49 -12.38
N GLN A 3 -27.15 -13.90 -12.81
CA GLN A 3 -27.17 -12.59 -13.50
C GLN A 3 -26.71 -11.39 -12.65
N VAL A 4 -27.08 -11.35 -11.36
CA VAL A 4 -26.69 -10.25 -10.45
C VAL A 4 -25.19 -10.31 -10.10
N ARG A 5 -24.60 -11.52 -10.08
CA ARG A 5 -23.18 -11.74 -9.76
C ARG A 5 -22.25 -11.38 -10.92
N ASP A 6 -22.69 -11.59 -12.16
CA ASP A 6 -21.98 -11.12 -13.35
C ASP A 6 -22.00 -9.59 -13.45
N GLU A 7 -23.09 -8.96 -13.00
CA GLU A 7 -23.25 -7.51 -13.02
C GLU A 7 -22.27 -6.81 -12.05
N GLY A 8 -22.05 -7.37 -10.86
CA GLY A 8 -21.08 -6.84 -9.88
C GLY A 8 -19.63 -6.93 -10.39
N ALA A 9 -19.25 -8.06 -11.00
CA ALA A 9 -17.92 -8.22 -11.59
C ALA A 9 -17.69 -7.27 -12.78
N SER A 10 -18.72 -7.07 -13.61
CA SER A 10 -18.67 -6.11 -14.73
C SER A 10 -18.53 -4.67 -14.23
N LYS A 11 -19.25 -4.28 -13.17
CA LYS A 11 -19.13 -2.95 -12.53
C LYS A 11 -17.72 -2.69 -12.00
N VAL A 12 -17.11 -3.67 -11.34
CA VAL A 12 -15.73 -3.56 -10.84
C VAL A 12 -14.75 -3.35 -12.00
N GLU A 13 -14.91 -4.06 -13.12
CA GLU A 13 -14.08 -3.87 -14.32
C GLU A 13 -14.27 -2.49 -14.96
N THR A 14 -15.51 -1.98 -14.99
CA THR A 14 -15.78 -0.59 -15.44
C THR A 14 -15.07 0.43 -14.55
N LEU A 15 -15.17 0.29 -13.22
CA LEU A 15 -14.52 1.20 -12.28
C LEU A 15 -12.99 1.12 -12.34
N LEU A 16 -12.42 -0.06 -12.59
CA LEU A 16 -10.99 -0.18 -12.85
C LEU A 16 -10.58 0.52 -14.15
N ASN A 17 -11.40 0.48 -15.19
CA ASN A 17 -11.16 1.25 -16.40
C ASN A 17 -11.28 2.76 -16.15
N GLU A 18 -12.28 3.22 -15.40
CA GLU A 18 -12.41 4.63 -15.00
C GLU A 18 -11.18 5.09 -14.20
N LEU A 19 -10.72 4.27 -13.26
CA LEU A 19 -9.51 4.51 -12.48
C LEU A 19 -8.28 4.64 -13.38
N LYS A 20 -8.17 3.81 -14.43
CA LYS A 20 -7.08 3.85 -15.41
C LYS A 20 -7.03 5.17 -16.16
N TYR A 21 -8.19 5.71 -16.54
CA TYR A 21 -8.28 6.97 -17.30
C TYR A 21 -8.43 8.22 -16.41
N ALA A 22 -8.48 8.06 -15.09
CA ALA A 22 -8.57 9.16 -14.13
C ALA A 22 -7.30 10.02 -14.17
N SER A 23 -7.43 11.23 -14.73
CA SER A 23 -6.36 12.22 -14.79
C SER A 23 -6.41 13.14 -13.57
N GLY A 24 -5.29 13.24 -12.86
CA GLY A 24 -5.15 14.09 -11.67
C GLY A 24 -5.40 13.36 -10.34
N GLN A 25 -4.78 13.87 -9.28
CA GLN A 25 -4.79 13.25 -7.95
C GLN A 25 -6.20 13.18 -7.35
N SER A 26 -6.99 14.24 -7.47
CA SER A 26 -8.36 14.28 -6.94
C SER A 26 -9.28 13.29 -7.66
N ALA A 27 -9.15 13.15 -8.99
CA ALA A 27 -9.96 12.22 -9.77
C ALA A 27 -9.61 10.76 -9.43
N ARG A 28 -8.32 10.43 -9.29
CA ARG A 28 -7.88 9.09 -8.88
C ARG A 28 -8.40 8.70 -7.51
N ARG A 29 -8.36 9.63 -6.54
CA ARG A 29 -8.91 9.39 -5.20
C ARG A 29 -10.43 9.17 -5.24
N ALA A 30 -11.15 9.98 -6.00
CA ALA A 30 -12.60 9.80 -6.16
C ALA A 30 -12.93 8.44 -6.79
N ALA A 31 -12.25 8.05 -7.87
CA ALA A 31 -12.44 6.75 -8.53
C ALA A 31 -12.08 5.57 -7.61
N ALA A 32 -10.97 5.67 -6.88
CA ALA A 32 -10.54 4.67 -5.91
C ALA A 32 -11.54 4.51 -4.75
N LYS A 33 -12.12 5.62 -4.29
CA LYS A 33 -13.17 5.60 -3.27
C LYS A 33 -14.45 4.94 -3.78
N THR A 34 -14.90 5.27 -4.99
CA THR A 34 -16.06 4.61 -5.63
C THR A 34 -15.83 3.11 -5.80
N LEU A 35 -14.60 2.71 -6.15
CA LEU A 35 -14.21 1.30 -6.21
C LEU A 35 -14.34 0.62 -4.85
N ARG A 36 -13.83 1.24 -3.77
CA ARG A 36 -13.96 0.71 -2.41
C ARG A 36 -15.44 0.54 -2.01
N GLU A 37 -16.24 1.59 -2.16
CA GLU A 37 -17.67 1.57 -1.78
C GLU A 37 -18.45 0.48 -2.54
N THR A 38 -18.16 0.31 -3.83
CA THR A 38 -18.76 -0.77 -4.64
C THR A 38 -18.32 -2.15 -4.17
N LEU A 39 -17.04 -2.32 -3.84
CA LEU A 39 -16.53 -3.59 -3.30
C LEU A 39 -17.14 -3.90 -1.93
N GLU A 40 -17.28 -2.92 -1.03
CA GLU A 40 -17.94 -3.11 0.26
C GLU A 40 -19.40 -3.54 0.08
N PHE A 41 -20.11 -2.93 -0.87
CA PHE A 41 -21.47 -3.34 -1.22
C PHE A 41 -21.52 -4.80 -1.70
N GLU A 42 -20.65 -5.19 -2.64
CA GLU A 42 -20.60 -6.55 -3.17
C GLU A 42 -20.17 -7.58 -2.11
N LEU A 43 -19.22 -7.22 -1.23
CA LEU A 43 -18.81 -8.07 -0.11
C LEU A 43 -19.94 -8.28 0.89
N ASN A 44 -20.70 -7.22 1.20
CA ASN A 44 -21.87 -7.31 2.07
C ASN A 44 -22.98 -8.16 1.45
N GLN A 45 -23.23 -8.03 0.15
CA GLN A 45 -24.17 -8.90 -0.57
C GLN A 45 -23.71 -10.36 -0.58
N ALA A 46 -22.41 -10.60 -0.73
CA ALA A 46 -21.82 -11.94 -0.72
C ALA A 46 -21.77 -12.58 0.69
N GLY A 47 -21.81 -11.78 1.76
CA GLY A 47 -21.92 -12.23 3.16
C GLY A 47 -23.37 -12.37 3.66
N GLY A 48 -24.34 -11.73 3.00
CA GLY A 48 -25.76 -11.75 3.37
C GLY A 48 -26.50 -13.09 3.18
N THR A 49 -25.85 -14.12 2.64
CA THR A 49 -26.46 -15.46 2.48
C THR A 49 -26.33 -16.39 3.69
N THR A 50 -25.77 -15.93 4.81
CA THR A 50 -25.73 -16.71 6.06
C THR A 50 -26.94 -16.36 6.93
N GLY A 51 -27.95 -17.24 6.92
CA GLY A 51 -29.17 -17.11 7.69
C GLY A 51 -28.91 -16.97 9.19
N ARG A 52 -29.86 -16.29 9.87
CA ARG A 52 -30.03 -16.20 11.33
C ARG A 52 -29.49 -17.44 12.05
N VAL A 53 -28.38 -17.26 12.76
CA VAL A 53 -28.04 -18.07 13.93
C VAL A 53 -27.92 -17.09 15.09
N GLY A 54 -28.80 -17.24 16.08
CA GLY A 54 -28.76 -16.46 17.30
C GLY A 54 -27.58 -16.86 18.18
N GLY A 55 -27.10 -15.90 18.98
CA GLY A 55 -26.08 -16.12 20.01
C GLY A 55 -25.03 -15.03 19.99
N ALA A 56 -24.94 -14.28 21.09
CA ALA A 56 -24.02 -13.17 21.27
C ALA A 56 -22.55 -13.63 21.34
N GLY A 57 -21.67 -12.85 20.72
CA GLY A 57 -20.22 -12.99 20.80
C GLY A 57 -19.62 -13.54 19.50
N ASP A 58 -18.87 -12.69 18.80
CA ASP A 58 -18.03 -13.00 17.63
C ASP A 58 -18.77 -13.38 16.32
N THR A 59 -19.34 -12.37 15.66
CA THR A 59 -19.59 -12.43 14.21
C THR A 59 -18.27 -12.40 13.46
N VAL A 60 -17.55 -13.52 13.47
CA VAL A 60 -16.50 -13.80 12.49
C VAL A 60 -17.23 -14.05 11.17
N MET A 61 -17.34 -13.00 10.36
CA MET A 61 -17.81 -13.06 8.98
C MET A 61 -16.94 -14.07 8.22
N ALA A 62 -17.44 -15.29 8.03
CA ALA A 62 -16.84 -16.23 7.09
C ALA A 62 -16.97 -15.61 5.70
N SER A 63 -15.89 -15.04 5.19
CA SER A 63 -15.83 -14.50 3.83
C SER A 63 -16.26 -15.60 2.86
N SER A 64 -17.35 -15.39 2.13
CA SER A 64 -17.83 -16.40 1.19
C SER A 64 -16.76 -16.66 0.11
N ALA A 65 -16.69 -17.88 -0.40
CA ALA A 65 -15.72 -18.23 -1.45
C ALA A 65 -15.79 -17.28 -2.65
N ALA A 66 -16.98 -16.74 -2.94
CA ALA A 66 -17.19 -15.72 -3.97
C ALA A 66 -16.51 -14.38 -3.62
N ALA A 67 -16.65 -13.89 -2.38
CA ALA A 67 -15.98 -12.68 -1.90
C ALA A 67 -14.45 -12.80 -1.97
N THR A 68 -13.92 -13.94 -1.53
CA THR A 68 -12.48 -14.23 -1.60
C THR A 68 -11.98 -14.25 -3.06
N ASN A 69 -12.73 -14.89 -3.97
CA ASN A 69 -12.38 -14.93 -5.40
C ASN A 69 -12.41 -13.54 -6.05
N LEU A 70 -13.41 -12.72 -5.73
CA LEU A 70 -13.51 -11.34 -6.23
C LEU A 70 -12.30 -10.51 -5.76
N MET A 71 -11.98 -10.55 -4.46
CA MET A 71 -10.85 -9.80 -3.91
C MET A 71 -9.51 -10.26 -4.46
N ASN A 72 -9.33 -11.57 -4.66
CA ASN A 72 -8.13 -12.10 -5.32
C ASN A 72 -8.01 -11.62 -6.78
N LYS A 73 -9.12 -11.57 -7.51
CA LYS A 73 -9.16 -11.03 -8.88
C LYS A 73 -8.77 -9.55 -8.90
N VAL A 74 -9.38 -8.72 -8.04
CA VAL A 74 -9.05 -7.29 -7.93
C VAL A 74 -7.58 -7.09 -7.58
N SER A 75 -7.07 -7.82 -6.59
CA SER A 75 -5.67 -7.75 -6.17
C SER A 75 -4.71 -8.08 -7.33
N THR A 76 -5.01 -9.13 -8.08
CA THR A 76 -4.22 -9.56 -9.24
C THR A 76 -4.25 -8.50 -10.35
N LEU A 77 -5.42 -7.95 -10.66
CA LEU A 77 -5.57 -6.90 -11.69
C LEU A 77 -4.81 -5.62 -11.30
N LEU A 78 -4.91 -5.19 -10.04
CA LEU A 78 -4.14 -4.04 -9.54
C LEU A 78 -2.64 -4.27 -9.67
N GLN A 79 -2.15 -5.45 -9.27
CA GLN A 79 -0.72 -5.77 -9.35
C GLN A 79 -0.20 -5.85 -10.79
N MET A 80 -0.93 -6.53 -11.69
CA MET A 80 -0.48 -6.77 -13.07
C MET A 80 -0.65 -5.53 -13.95
N ASN A 81 -1.79 -4.84 -13.85
CA ASN A 81 -2.15 -3.79 -14.81
C ASN A 81 -1.81 -2.37 -14.34
N PHE A 82 -1.68 -2.14 -13.03
CA PHE A 82 -1.47 -0.80 -12.49
C PHE A 82 -0.10 -0.67 -11.82
N LEU A 83 0.17 -1.45 -10.78
CA LEU A 83 1.38 -1.32 -9.97
C LEU A 83 2.67 -1.67 -10.74
N SER A 84 2.58 -2.58 -11.70
CA SER A 84 3.72 -2.97 -12.55
C SER A 84 3.79 -2.20 -13.87
N SER A 85 2.85 -1.28 -14.12
CA SER A 85 2.77 -0.58 -15.40
C SER A 85 3.92 0.40 -15.62
N ALA A 86 4.31 0.60 -16.87
CA ALA A 86 5.25 1.63 -17.27
C ALA A 86 4.64 3.04 -17.25
N ASP A 87 3.31 3.16 -17.32
CA ASP A 87 2.61 4.44 -17.26
C ASP A 87 2.53 4.97 -15.82
N LEU A 88 2.95 6.22 -15.63
CA LEU A 88 2.91 6.88 -14.32
C LEU A 88 1.46 7.03 -13.80
N ASN A 89 0.51 7.40 -14.65
CA ASN A 89 -0.88 7.58 -14.25
C ASN A 89 -1.48 6.27 -13.74
N GLU A 90 -1.20 5.17 -14.43
CA GLU A 90 -1.68 3.84 -14.02
C GLU A 90 -1.08 3.42 -12.67
N ARG A 91 0.22 3.64 -12.46
CA ARG A 91 0.86 3.37 -11.16
C ARG A 91 0.25 4.20 -10.03
N LEU A 92 0.08 5.50 -10.24
CA LEU A 92 -0.49 6.40 -9.23
C LEU A 92 -1.96 6.07 -8.93
N ALA A 93 -2.72 5.66 -9.95
CA ALA A 93 -4.09 5.22 -9.76
C ALA A 93 -4.16 3.88 -9.00
N GLY A 94 -3.23 2.96 -9.29
CA GLY A 94 -3.07 1.71 -8.55
C GLY A 94 -2.71 1.93 -7.08
N ILE A 95 -1.83 2.88 -6.78
CA ILE A 95 -1.48 3.24 -5.39
C ILE A 95 -2.69 3.85 -4.68
N ALA A 96 -3.43 4.75 -5.32
CA ALA A 96 -4.63 5.34 -4.74
C ALA A 96 -5.70 4.27 -4.43
N ALA A 97 -5.91 3.32 -5.33
CA ALA A 97 -6.79 2.18 -5.06
C ALA A 97 -6.26 1.30 -3.93
N LEU A 98 -4.95 1.01 -3.90
CA LEU A 98 -4.36 0.22 -2.82
C LEU A 98 -4.55 0.89 -1.46
N ASP A 99 -4.36 2.20 -1.39
CA ASP A 99 -4.54 3.02 -0.17
C ASP A 99 -6.00 3.00 0.31
N GLU A 100 -6.97 3.21 -0.58
CA GLU A 100 -8.40 3.11 -0.22
C GLU A 100 -8.79 1.69 0.21
N LEU A 101 -8.18 0.66 -0.37
CA LEU A 101 -8.42 -0.75 0.00
C LEU A 101 -7.84 -1.14 1.37
N ILE A 102 -7.02 -0.29 2.00
CA ILE A 102 -6.62 -0.45 3.41
C ILE A 102 -7.84 -0.23 4.32
N ASP A 103 -8.74 0.68 3.96
CA ASP A 103 -9.94 0.98 4.75
C ASP A 103 -11.14 0.07 4.43
N LEU A 104 -11.00 -0.82 3.45
CA LEU A 104 -12.07 -1.70 2.98
C LEU A 104 -12.74 -2.48 4.14
N GLN A 105 -14.06 -2.42 4.22
CA GLN A 105 -14.86 -3.20 5.14
C GLN A 105 -15.35 -4.52 4.52
N GLY A 106 -15.66 -5.52 5.35
CA GLY A 106 -16.17 -6.83 4.90
C GLY A 106 -15.09 -7.86 4.55
N GLU A 107 -13.82 -7.55 4.80
CA GLU A 107 -12.70 -8.47 4.64
C GLU A 107 -11.99 -8.73 5.98
N THR A 108 -11.37 -9.91 6.13
CA THR A 108 -10.53 -10.21 7.30
C THR A 108 -9.29 -9.31 7.36
N TYR A 109 -8.86 -8.99 8.57
CA TYR A 109 -7.63 -8.23 8.81
C TYR A 109 -6.41 -8.85 8.09
N GLU A 110 -6.31 -10.19 8.12
CA GLU A 110 -5.21 -10.94 7.52
C GLU A 110 -5.16 -10.77 5.99
N ALA A 111 -6.30 -10.92 5.31
CA ALA A 111 -6.37 -10.80 3.86
C ALA A 111 -6.09 -9.36 3.38
N LYS A 112 -6.60 -8.37 4.13
CA LYS A 112 -6.33 -6.95 3.90
C LYS A 112 -4.84 -6.63 4.02
N VAL A 113 -4.20 -7.00 5.12
CA VAL A 113 -2.76 -6.73 5.35
C VAL A 113 -1.92 -7.45 4.30
N GLN A 114 -2.24 -8.71 3.99
CA GLN A 114 -1.50 -9.48 3.00
C GLN A 114 -1.62 -8.89 1.59
N ARG A 115 -2.82 -8.47 1.15
CA ARG A 115 -3.01 -7.79 -0.13
C ARG A 115 -2.18 -6.52 -0.20
N SER A 116 -2.30 -5.65 0.80
CA SER A 116 -1.62 -4.36 0.81
C SER A 116 -0.09 -4.54 0.82
N SER A 117 0.42 -5.44 1.66
CA SER A 117 1.85 -5.77 1.70
C SER A 117 2.36 -6.31 0.35
N ASN A 118 1.63 -7.21 -0.30
CA ASN A 118 1.99 -7.71 -1.62
C ASN A 118 1.99 -6.59 -2.68
N GLY A 119 1.02 -5.68 -2.64
CA GLY A 119 0.98 -4.51 -3.51
C GLY A 119 2.19 -3.58 -3.30
N PHE A 120 2.52 -3.27 -2.05
CA PHE A 120 3.69 -2.45 -1.72
C PHE A 120 5.00 -3.12 -2.16
N ARG A 121 5.11 -4.43 -2.00
CA ARG A 121 6.28 -5.19 -2.46
C ARG A 121 6.48 -5.09 -3.98
N VAL A 122 5.41 -5.07 -4.77
CA VAL A 122 5.49 -4.88 -6.23
C VAL A 122 5.98 -3.46 -6.57
N ILE A 123 5.32 -2.44 -6.03
CA ILE A 123 5.58 -1.04 -6.41
C ILE A 123 6.92 -0.50 -5.87
N LEU A 124 7.29 -0.87 -4.64
CA LEU A 124 8.57 -0.49 -4.02
C LEU A 124 9.71 -1.44 -4.43
N GLY A 125 9.39 -2.66 -4.87
CA GLY A 125 10.35 -3.62 -5.40
C GLY A 125 11.07 -3.11 -6.64
N LYS A 126 10.31 -2.54 -7.58
CA LYS A 126 10.85 -1.85 -8.76
C LYS A 126 10.53 -0.36 -8.69
N VAL A 127 11.49 0.42 -8.19
CA VAL A 127 11.33 1.87 -8.10
C VAL A 127 11.45 2.49 -9.50
N TRP A 128 10.33 3.01 -10.02
CA TRP A 128 10.27 3.65 -11.34
C TRP A 128 10.65 5.13 -11.30
N ASP A 129 10.07 5.86 -10.35
CA ASP A 129 10.22 7.31 -10.21
C ASP A 129 9.92 7.73 -8.76
N VAL A 130 10.30 8.97 -8.44
CA VAL A 130 10.17 9.56 -7.11
C VAL A 130 8.71 9.75 -6.69
N GLU A 131 7.82 10.12 -7.61
CA GLU A 131 6.43 10.41 -7.28
C GLU A 131 5.65 9.14 -6.91
N THR A 132 5.86 8.08 -7.69
CA THR A 132 5.35 6.74 -7.40
C THR A 132 5.83 6.27 -6.02
N ALA A 133 7.14 6.41 -5.73
CA ALA A 133 7.70 6.01 -4.44
C ALA A 133 7.13 6.83 -3.28
N ARG A 134 6.94 8.13 -3.45
CA ARG A 134 6.38 9.03 -2.44
C ARG A 134 4.96 8.64 -2.07
N GLN A 135 4.09 8.41 -3.05
CA GLN A 135 2.71 8.01 -2.78
C GLN A 135 2.63 6.59 -2.18
N ALA A 136 3.47 5.67 -2.66
CA ALA A 136 3.54 4.32 -2.10
C ALA A 136 4.04 4.32 -0.64
N ALA A 137 5.04 5.15 -0.31
CA ALA A 137 5.51 5.33 1.06
C ALA A 137 4.37 5.87 1.94
N ALA A 138 3.67 6.92 1.53
CA ALA A 138 2.55 7.50 2.27
C ALA A 138 1.45 6.46 2.58
N ALA A 139 1.07 5.65 1.59
CA ALA A 139 0.10 4.57 1.76
C ALA A 139 0.64 3.42 2.65
N LEU A 140 1.95 3.13 2.63
CA LEU A 140 2.56 2.20 3.59
C LEU A 140 2.47 2.75 5.02
N GLY A 141 2.63 4.06 5.20
CA GLY A 141 2.38 4.74 6.47
C GLY A 141 0.91 4.72 6.90
N HIS A 142 -0.03 4.55 5.96
CA HIS A 142 -1.41 4.28 6.29
C HIS A 142 -1.61 2.84 6.77
N LEU A 143 -1.00 1.87 6.09
CA LEU A 143 -1.04 0.47 6.50
C LEU A 143 -0.49 0.29 7.92
N SER A 144 0.61 0.97 8.29
CA SER A 144 1.21 0.87 9.62
C SER A 144 0.27 1.30 10.75
N ARG A 145 -0.67 2.22 10.48
CA ARG A 145 -1.68 2.68 11.45
C ARG A 145 -2.75 1.64 11.79
N LEU A 146 -2.93 0.60 10.95
CA LEU A 146 -3.82 -0.51 11.31
C LEU A 146 -3.33 -1.25 12.56
N GLY A 147 -2.02 -1.23 12.81
CA GLY A 147 -1.41 -1.97 13.91
C GLY A 147 -1.61 -3.49 13.80
N GLY A 148 -1.28 -4.19 14.87
CA GLY A 148 -1.35 -5.66 14.95
C GLY A 148 -0.09 -6.37 14.46
N VAL A 149 0.00 -7.67 14.78
CA VAL A 149 1.23 -8.47 14.60
C VAL A 149 1.62 -8.60 13.13
N LEU A 150 0.65 -8.83 12.23
CA LEU A 150 0.93 -8.99 10.80
C LEU A 150 1.40 -7.68 10.17
N THR A 151 0.71 -6.58 10.46
CA THR A 151 1.12 -5.25 10.00
C THR A 151 2.54 -4.93 10.48
N ASN A 152 2.82 -5.13 11.77
CA ASN A 152 4.16 -4.85 12.33
C ASN A 152 5.25 -5.62 11.60
N ARG A 153 5.04 -6.92 11.33
CA ARG A 153 5.97 -7.74 10.54
C ARG A 153 6.16 -7.19 9.13
N CYS A 154 5.09 -6.79 8.45
CA CYS A 154 5.19 -6.17 7.12
C CYS A 154 5.99 -4.87 7.15
N ILE A 155 5.83 -4.04 8.21
CA ILE A 155 6.58 -2.81 8.38
C ILE A 155 8.06 -3.08 8.68
N GLU A 156 8.36 -4.04 9.56
CA GLU A 156 9.74 -4.49 9.85
C GLU A 156 10.44 -4.98 8.57
N ASP A 157 9.73 -5.76 7.76
CA ASP A 157 10.22 -6.27 6.48
C ASP A 157 10.52 -5.13 5.48
N GLU A 158 9.66 -4.11 5.38
CA GLU A 158 9.93 -2.95 4.51
C GLU A 158 11.05 -2.04 5.05
N LEU A 159 11.14 -1.89 6.37
CA LEU A 159 12.23 -1.15 7.02
C LEU A 159 13.58 -1.79 6.70
N ALA A 160 13.68 -3.11 6.83
CA ALA A 160 14.89 -3.86 6.48
C ALA A 160 15.26 -3.70 5.00
N ARG A 161 14.28 -3.82 4.09
CA ARG A 161 14.49 -3.61 2.64
C ARG A 161 14.95 -2.19 2.30
N ALA A 162 14.41 -1.17 2.97
CA ALA A 162 14.83 0.22 2.76
C ALA A 162 16.28 0.44 3.23
N LEU A 163 16.65 -0.10 4.40
CA LEU A 163 18.03 -0.06 4.90
C LEU A 163 19.01 -0.78 3.97
N GLU A 164 18.64 -1.96 3.46
CA GLU A 164 19.46 -2.70 2.49
C GLU A 164 19.70 -1.90 1.21
N ARG A 165 18.67 -1.25 0.66
CA ARG A 165 18.81 -0.37 -0.52
C ARG A 165 19.76 0.80 -0.32
N LEU A 166 19.85 1.34 0.90
CA LEU A 166 20.78 2.42 1.22
C LEU A 166 22.21 1.93 1.49
N ARG A 167 22.37 0.67 1.90
CA ARG A 167 23.67 0.03 2.06
C ARG A 167 24.29 -0.37 0.74
N ASP A 168 23.46 -0.64 -0.27
CA ASP A 168 23.93 -0.93 -1.62
C ASP A 168 24.53 0.33 -2.26
N ASN A 169 25.82 0.55 -1.98
CA ASN A 169 26.64 1.60 -2.54
C ASN A 169 27.12 1.28 -3.97
N SER A 170 26.57 0.25 -4.62
CA SER A 170 26.87 -0.01 -6.03
C SER A 170 26.51 1.21 -6.86
N LYS A 171 27.39 1.57 -7.81
CA LYS A 171 27.16 2.66 -8.76
C LYS A 171 25.87 2.48 -9.60
N GLY A 172 25.27 1.29 -9.58
CA GLY A 172 24.01 0.95 -10.22
C GLY A 172 22.75 1.28 -9.41
N THR A 173 22.84 1.51 -8.09
CA THR A 173 21.69 1.95 -7.29
C THR A 173 21.36 3.38 -7.68
N GLY A 174 20.36 3.57 -8.53
CA GLY A 174 19.98 4.88 -9.04
C GLY A 174 19.59 5.85 -7.91
N SER A 175 19.76 7.16 -8.14
CA SER A 175 19.37 8.18 -7.15
C SER A 175 17.89 8.10 -6.76
N VAL A 176 17.03 7.66 -7.68
CA VAL A 176 15.60 7.42 -7.45
C VAL A 176 15.37 6.31 -6.42
N THR A 177 16.13 5.21 -6.49
CA THR A 177 16.04 4.09 -5.53
C THR A 177 16.47 4.52 -4.13
N ARG A 178 17.53 5.32 -4.03
CA ARG A 178 17.98 5.88 -2.74
C ARG A 178 16.95 6.86 -2.17
N ALA A 179 16.44 7.79 -2.98
CA ALA A 179 15.39 8.71 -2.56
C ALA A 179 14.14 7.96 -2.08
N ALA A 180 13.69 6.95 -2.81
CA ALA A 180 12.55 6.12 -2.43
C ALA A 180 12.76 5.38 -1.10
N ALA A 181 13.95 4.79 -0.90
CA ALA A 181 14.28 4.14 0.37
C ALA A 181 14.22 5.12 1.55
N VAL A 182 14.77 6.33 1.36
CA VAL A 182 14.69 7.39 2.37
C VAL A 182 13.24 7.84 2.64
N MET A 183 12.40 7.97 1.62
CA MET A 183 10.98 8.32 1.80
C MET A 183 10.22 7.26 2.61
N VAL A 184 10.48 5.98 2.35
CA VAL A 184 9.91 4.88 3.15
C VAL A 184 10.36 5.00 4.61
N LEU A 185 11.66 5.20 4.84
CA LEU A 185 12.21 5.41 6.18
C LEU A 185 11.57 6.59 6.91
N HIS A 186 11.44 7.74 6.25
CA HIS A 186 10.79 8.93 6.79
C HIS A 186 9.33 8.65 7.18
N GLN A 187 8.55 8.06 6.27
CA GLN A 187 7.14 7.82 6.52
C GLN A 187 6.90 6.80 7.65
N LEU A 188 7.76 5.79 7.76
CA LEU A 188 7.70 4.83 8.86
C LEU A 188 8.12 5.44 10.20
N ALA A 189 9.03 6.43 10.20
CA ALA A 189 9.39 7.17 11.40
C ALA A 189 8.19 7.91 12.00
N GLU A 190 7.37 8.52 11.15
CA GLU A 190 6.18 9.25 11.56
C GLU A 190 5.03 8.32 11.98
N SER A 191 4.84 7.23 11.23
CA SER A 191 3.65 6.38 11.36
C SER A 191 3.83 5.18 12.29
N ALA A 192 5.07 4.69 12.46
CA ALA A 192 5.40 3.56 13.33
C ALA A 192 6.67 3.83 14.18
N PRO A 193 6.64 4.81 15.11
CA PRO A 193 7.83 5.21 15.87
C PRO A 193 8.46 4.08 16.69
N SER A 194 7.65 3.16 17.25
CA SER A 194 8.16 2.04 18.06
C SER A 194 9.08 1.11 17.26
N GLN A 195 8.71 0.80 16.02
CA GLN A 195 9.46 -0.09 15.12
C GLN A 195 10.77 0.55 14.67
N VAL A 196 10.71 1.85 14.38
CA VAL A 196 11.86 2.65 14.00
C VAL A 196 12.82 2.84 15.16
N ASN A 197 12.30 3.06 16.38
CA ASN A 197 13.11 3.21 17.58
C ASN A 197 13.91 1.95 17.92
N ALA A 198 13.36 0.76 17.66
CA ALA A 198 14.08 -0.49 17.81
C ALA A 198 15.36 -0.56 16.96
N ASN A 199 15.35 0.11 15.80
CA ASN A 199 16.45 0.12 14.82
C ASN A 199 17.21 1.47 14.76
N ARG A 200 17.00 2.36 15.75
CA ARG A 200 17.50 3.75 15.75
C ARG A 200 18.99 3.87 15.44
N ASN A 201 19.82 3.03 16.07
CA ASN A 201 21.28 3.10 15.89
C ASN A 201 21.70 2.76 14.46
N GLU A 202 21.04 1.78 13.84
CA GLU A 202 21.30 1.36 12.48
C GLU A 202 20.83 2.42 11.46
N LEU A 203 19.66 3.01 11.72
CA LEU A 203 19.08 4.07 10.90
C LEU A 203 19.98 5.31 10.86
N VAL A 204 20.44 5.79 12.02
CA VAL A 204 21.33 6.96 12.11
C VAL A 204 22.64 6.73 11.34
N ARG A 205 23.21 5.51 11.42
CA ARG A 205 24.42 5.18 10.66
C ARG A 205 24.18 5.12 9.16
N THR A 206 23.03 4.58 8.75
CA THR A 206 22.71 4.35 7.34
C THR A 206 22.27 5.64 6.64
N ILE A 207 21.59 6.55 7.34
CA ILE A 207 21.08 7.80 6.75
C ILE A 207 22.15 8.87 6.51
N TRP A 208 23.32 8.76 7.16
CA TRP A 208 24.40 9.73 6.97
C TRP A 208 24.88 9.79 5.51
N ASN A 209 24.97 8.64 4.84
CA ASN A 209 25.37 8.56 3.43
C ASN A 209 24.40 9.33 2.51
N PRO A 210 23.08 9.04 2.49
CA PRO A 210 22.14 9.78 1.65
C PRO A 210 22.00 11.26 2.06
N ALA A 211 22.26 11.64 3.31
CA ALA A 211 22.29 13.05 3.71
C ALA A 211 23.42 13.86 3.04
N THR A 212 24.50 13.19 2.64
CA THR A 212 25.65 13.76 1.92
C THR A 212 25.65 13.40 0.43
N ASP A 213 24.55 12.89 -0.10
CA ASP A 213 24.45 12.45 -1.50
C ASP A 213 24.74 13.59 -2.48
N VAL A 214 25.27 13.27 -3.65
CA VAL A 214 25.50 14.25 -4.73
C VAL A 214 24.17 14.86 -5.21
N LYS A 215 23.07 14.09 -5.17
CA LYS A 215 21.76 14.52 -5.65
C LYS A 215 20.97 15.26 -4.55
N PRO A 216 20.48 16.49 -4.83
CA PRO A 216 19.76 17.29 -3.84
C PRO A 216 18.48 16.64 -3.34
N GLU A 217 17.72 16.01 -4.23
CA GLU A 217 16.47 15.30 -3.92
C GLU A 217 16.67 14.23 -2.84
N VAL A 218 17.78 13.48 -2.89
CA VAL A 218 18.10 12.44 -1.90
C VAL A 218 18.46 13.10 -0.56
N ARG A 219 19.23 14.19 -0.58
CA ARG A 219 19.63 14.90 0.64
C ARG A 219 18.45 15.52 1.37
N GLU A 220 17.54 16.17 0.64
CA GLU A 220 16.36 16.82 1.22
C GLU A 220 15.47 15.81 1.97
N GLU A 221 15.20 14.68 1.34
CA GLU A 221 14.42 13.60 1.97
C GLU A 221 15.18 12.97 3.14
N ALA A 222 16.52 12.86 3.05
CA ALA A 222 17.33 12.29 4.12
C ALA A 222 17.34 13.17 5.37
N ILE A 223 17.35 14.49 5.19
CA ILE A 223 17.26 15.46 6.29
C ILE A 223 15.86 15.40 6.93
N LYS A 224 14.78 15.31 6.14
CA LYS A 224 13.42 15.12 6.68
C LYS A 224 13.29 13.83 7.48
N ALA A 225 13.82 12.72 6.95
CA ALA A 225 13.86 11.44 7.63
C ALA A 225 14.64 11.54 8.97
N LEU A 226 15.79 12.21 8.95
CA LEU A 226 16.61 12.42 10.15
C LEU A 226 15.86 13.24 11.21
N GLY A 227 15.17 14.31 10.81
CA GLY A 227 14.31 15.09 11.72
C GLY A 227 13.24 14.22 12.38
N ALA A 228 12.53 13.42 11.58
CA ALA A 228 11.53 12.49 12.09
C ALA A 228 12.11 11.45 13.07
N PHE A 229 13.32 10.94 12.83
CA PHE A 229 13.99 10.01 13.76
C PHE A 229 14.44 10.65 15.06
N LEU A 230 14.97 11.87 14.99
CA LEU A 230 15.48 12.59 16.15
C LEU A 230 14.36 13.25 16.96
N ASN A 231 13.15 13.34 16.40
CA ASN A 231 12.01 14.06 16.99
C ASN A 231 12.39 15.51 17.32
N VAL A 232 13.13 16.14 16.40
CA VAL A 232 13.63 17.53 16.44
C VAL A 232 12.98 18.32 15.32
#